data_AF-A0A385TII9-F1
#
_entry.id   AF-A0A385TII9-F1
#
_cell.length_a   1.000
_cell.length_b   1.000
_cell.length_c   1.000
_cell.angle_alpha   90.00
_cell.angle_beta   90.00
_cell.angle_gamma   90.00
#
_symmetry.space_group_name_H-M   'P 1'
#
loop_
_entity.id
_entity.type
_entity.pdbx_description
1 polymer ?
#
loop_
_entity_poly.entity_id
_entity_poly.type
_entity_poly.pdbx_seq_one_letter_code
_entity_poly.pdbx_strand_id
1 'polypeptide(L)'
;MKLPVPALPPAYIYLPTGSTAVSNPMDLYGYSRCRVYVKAASATSTIDVVVKGAPNENGTYTDELGPDARKSGITGEASFVLQDISRFIRVEVSNFAGSWTVWVVPIHT
;
A
#
# COMPACT_ATOMS: atom_id res chain seq x y z
N MET A 1 -16.76 -33.12 9.81
CA MET A 1 -17.14 -32.24 8.68
C MET A 1 -16.17 -31.07 8.67
N LYS A 2 -15.42 -30.85 7.58
CA LYS A 2 -14.50 -29.72 7.44
C LYS A 2 -15.35 -28.52 7.04
N LEU A 3 -15.40 -27.47 7.87
CA LEU A 3 -16.08 -26.23 7.51
C LEU A 3 -15.43 -25.66 6.24
N PRO A 4 -16.21 -25.16 5.26
CA PRO A 4 -15.63 -24.49 4.11
C PRO A 4 -14.81 -23.30 4.60
N VAL A 5 -13.54 -23.23 4.19
CA VAL A 5 -12.73 -22.03 4.40
C VAL A 5 -13.46 -20.90 3.68
N PRO A 6 -13.83 -19.80 4.37
CA PRO A 6 -14.46 -18.67 3.71
C PRO A 6 -13.61 -18.22 2.52
N ALA A 7 -14.23 -18.00 1.37
CA ALA A 7 -13.55 -17.37 0.26
C ALA A 7 -13.00 -16.02 0.74
N LEU A 8 -11.68 -15.85 0.63
CA LEU A 8 -11.03 -14.60 1.02
C LEU A 8 -11.60 -13.48 0.15
N PRO A 9 -11.95 -12.32 0.74
CA PRO A 9 -12.46 -11.21 -0.05
C PRO A 9 -11.37 -10.76 -1.04
N PRO A 10 -11.73 -10.33 -2.27
CA PRO A 10 -10.78 -9.73 -3.19
C PRO A 10 -10.19 -8.47 -2.55
N ALA A 11 -8.90 -8.51 -2.22
CA ALA A 11 -8.20 -7.42 -1.54
C ALA A 11 -7.58 -6.44 -2.55
N TYR A 12 -8.43 -5.66 -3.21
CA TYR A 12 -7.99 -4.48 -3.95
C TYR A 12 -8.31 -3.26 -3.09
N ILE A 13 -7.27 -2.55 -2.64
CA ILE A 13 -7.46 -1.35 -1.82
C ILE A 13 -7.15 -0.15 -2.68
N TYR A 14 -8.21 0.54 -3.09
CA TYR A 14 -8.13 1.78 -3.86
C TYR A 14 -7.87 2.95 -2.93
N LEU A 15 -6.76 3.68 -3.10
CA LEU A 15 -6.64 4.98 -2.47
C LEU A 15 -7.44 6.01 -3.27
N PRO A 16 -8.24 6.87 -2.61
CA PRO A 16 -8.91 7.96 -3.28
C PRO A 16 -7.86 8.96 -3.78
N THR A 17 -7.98 9.27 -5.07
CA THR A 17 -7.24 10.25 -5.87
C THR A 17 -6.91 11.55 -5.14
N GLY A 18 -5.77 12.17 -5.47
CA GLY A 18 -5.42 13.60 -5.37
C GLY A 18 -5.46 14.33 -4.00
N SER A 19 -6.34 13.94 -3.07
CA SER A 19 -6.72 14.72 -1.89
C SER A 19 -6.37 14.09 -0.55
N THR A 20 -5.72 12.91 -0.53
CA THR A 20 -5.39 12.22 0.73
C THR A 20 -3.92 11.82 0.77
N ALA A 21 -3.15 12.49 1.63
CA ALA A 21 -1.72 12.23 1.82
C ALA A 21 -1.45 10.95 2.65
N VAL A 22 -2.46 10.42 3.34
CA VAL A 22 -2.37 9.23 4.19
C VAL A 22 -3.60 8.36 3.95
N SER A 23 -3.42 7.08 3.68
CA SER A 23 -4.52 6.12 3.57
C SER A 23 -5.13 5.80 4.93
N ASN A 24 -6.36 5.28 4.92
CA ASN A 24 -6.85 4.52 6.07
C ASN A 24 -5.94 3.30 6.34
N PRO A 25 -5.88 2.83 7.59
CA PRO A 25 -5.39 1.50 7.93
C PRO A 25 -5.99 0.41 7.03
N MET A 26 -5.16 -0.54 6.62
CA MET A 26 -5.54 -1.69 5.82
C MET A 26 -5.17 -2.96 6.59
N ASP A 27 -6.15 -3.81 6.92
CA ASP A 27 -5.90 -5.11 7.56
C ASP A 27 -5.52 -6.15 6.49
N LEU A 28 -4.27 -6.61 6.55
CA LEU A 28 -3.69 -7.64 5.71
C LEU A 28 -3.53 -8.97 6.46
N TYR A 29 -4.40 -9.24 7.42
CA TYR A 29 -4.44 -10.51 8.14
C TYR A 29 -4.35 -11.72 7.19
N GLY A 30 -3.36 -12.58 7.43
CA GLY A 30 -3.11 -13.79 6.64
C GLY A 30 -2.17 -13.61 5.45
N TYR A 31 -1.67 -12.40 5.19
CA TYR A 31 -0.69 -12.12 4.14
C TYR A 31 0.65 -11.71 4.73
N SER A 32 1.75 -12.19 4.13
CA SER A 32 3.12 -11.78 4.45
C SER A 32 3.74 -10.90 3.38
N ARG A 33 3.05 -10.69 2.26
CA ARG A 33 3.53 -9.93 1.11
C ARG A 33 2.43 -9.07 0.54
N CYS A 34 2.78 -7.91 0.01
CA CYS A 34 1.86 -7.11 -0.79
C CYS A 34 2.62 -6.42 -1.92
N ARG A 35 1.91 -6.10 -3.00
CA ARG A 35 2.42 -5.24 -4.07
C ARG A 35 1.72 -3.90 -4.00
N VAL A 36 2.52 -2.85 -4.02
CA VAL A 36 2.06 -1.48 -4.16
C VAL A 36 2.17 -1.11 -5.63
N TYR A 37 1.10 -0.53 -6.16
CA TYR A 37 1.06 0.05 -7.49
C TYR A 37 0.85 1.55 -7.38
N VAL A 38 1.58 2.30 -8.19
CA VAL A 38 1.54 3.76 -8.22
C VAL A 38 1.38 4.16 -9.69
N LYS A 39 0.32 4.91 -10.00
CA LYS A 39 0.00 5.33 -11.36
C LYS A 39 -0.33 6.81 -11.42
N ALA A 40 0.43 7.53 -12.24
CA ALA A 40 0.14 8.92 -12.56
C ALA A 40 -1.08 9.02 -13.47
N ALA A 41 -1.91 10.06 -13.29
CA ALA A 41 -2.96 10.42 -14.23
C ALA A 41 -2.42 11.22 -15.42
N SER A 42 -1.23 11.82 -15.30
CA SER A 42 -0.57 12.60 -16.35
C SER A 42 0.94 12.40 -16.35
N ALA A 43 1.58 12.58 -17.51
CA ALA A 43 3.00 12.34 -17.73
C ALA A 43 3.95 13.32 -16.98
N THR A 44 3.44 14.41 -16.43
CA THR A 44 4.23 15.45 -15.74
C THR A 44 4.09 15.41 -14.21
N SER A 45 3.66 14.27 -13.67
CA SER A 45 3.44 14.10 -12.24
C SER A 45 4.71 13.64 -11.53
N THR A 46 4.87 13.95 -10.23
CA THR A 46 5.86 13.32 -9.33
C THR A 46 5.17 12.89 -8.04
N ILE A 47 5.67 11.87 -7.33
CA ILE A 47 5.20 11.44 -6.00
C ILE A 47 6.27 10.67 -5.24
N ASP A 48 6.31 10.86 -3.92
CA ASP A 48 6.99 9.99 -2.98
C ASP A 48 5.96 9.14 -2.23
N VAL A 49 6.26 7.86 -2.05
CA VAL A 49 5.39 6.87 -1.39
C VAL A 49 6.17 6.19 -0.26
N VAL A 50 5.56 6.12 0.91
CA VAL A 50 6.05 5.39 2.08
C VAL A 50 4.95 4.44 2.54
N VAL A 51 5.28 3.16 2.75
CA VAL A 51 4.39 2.21 3.39
C VAL A 51 4.82 2.05 4.84
N LYS A 52 3.85 2.22 5.73
CA LYS A 52 4.04 2.03 7.16
C LYS A 52 3.21 0.87 7.68
N GLY A 53 3.77 0.15 8.64
CA GLY A 53 3.20 -1.00 9.30
C GLY A 53 2.89 -0.78 10.78
N ALA A 54 1.89 -1.49 11.28
CA ALA A 54 1.55 -1.58 12.69
C ALA A 54 1.01 -2.98 13.04
N PRO A 55 1.20 -3.45 14.28
CA PRO A 55 0.64 -4.73 14.73
C PRO A 55 -0.88 -4.70 14.96
N ASN A 56 -1.46 -3.51 15.16
CA ASN A 56 -2.90 -3.29 15.35
C ASN A 56 -3.34 -1.98 14.67
N GLU A 57 -4.64 -1.86 14.37
CA GLU A 57 -5.22 -0.76 13.58
C GLU A 57 -4.97 0.64 14.15
N ASN A 58 -4.98 0.76 15.48
CA ASN A 58 -4.77 2.02 16.20
C ASN A 58 -3.34 2.16 16.73
N GLY A 59 -2.42 1.32 16.26
CA GLY A 59 -1.05 1.25 16.74
C GLY A 59 -0.18 2.37 16.20
N THR A 60 1.02 2.49 16.74
CA THR A 60 2.06 3.34 16.14
C THR A 60 2.48 2.75 14.82
N TYR A 61 2.32 3.52 13.74
CA TYR A 61 2.77 3.16 12.41
C TYR A 61 4.23 3.58 12.19
N THR A 62 5.07 2.61 11.87
CA THR A 62 6.49 2.80 11.52
C THR A 62 6.71 2.38 10.08
N ASP A 63 7.77 2.86 9.44
CA ASP A 63 8.14 2.41 8.09
C ASP A 63 8.22 0.88 8.05
N GLU A 64 7.65 0.28 7.01
CA GLU A 64 7.76 -1.16 6.78
C GLU A 64 9.21 -1.59 6.56
N LEU A 65 9.47 -2.89 6.74
CA LEU A 65 10.80 -3.43 6.54
C LEU A 65 11.19 -3.47 5.05
N GLY A 66 12.44 -3.15 4.76
CA GLY A 66 13.04 -3.29 3.43
C GLY A 66 13.13 -1.98 2.63
N PRO A 67 14.01 -1.94 1.61
CA PRO A 67 14.28 -0.73 0.83
C PRO A 67 13.09 -0.30 -0.04
N ASP A 68 12.15 -1.20 -0.29
CA ASP A 68 10.97 -0.93 -1.10
C ASP A 68 9.82 -0.31 -0.30
N ALA A 69 9.92 -0.25 1.04
CA ALA A 69 8.94 0.44 1.89
C ALA A 69 8.88 1.94 1.62
N ARG A 70 9.93 2.52 1.01
CA ARG A 70 10.01 3.92 0.60
C ARG A 70 10.45 4.03 -0.86
N LYS A 71 9.67 4.74 -1.66
CA LYS A 71 10.02 5.09 -3.04
C LYS A 71 9.84 6.59 -3.25
N SER A 72 10.86 7.26 -3.76
CA SER A 72 10.84 8.69 -4.01
C SER A 72 11.01 9.00 -5.50
N GLY A 73 10.47 10.13 -5.94
CA GLY A 73 10.64 10.64 -7.30
C GLY A 73 9.97 9.78 -8.37
N ILE A 74 8.82 9.17 -8.07
CA ILE A 74 8.06 8.40 -9.06
C ILE A 74 7.42 9.38 -10.05
N THR A 75 7.77 9.32 -11.33
CA THR A 75 7.27 10.24 -12.38
C THR A 75 6.32 9.61 -13.40
N GLY A 76 5.87 8.36 -13.16
CA GLY A 76 5.03 7.60 -14.09
C GLY A 76 4.37 6.41 -13.41
N GLU A 77 4.34 5.24 -14.05
CA GLU A 77 3.87 4.02 -13.41
C GLU A 77 5.02 3.32 -12.67
N ALA A 78 4.76 2.85 -11.45
CA ALA A 78 5.69 2.04 -10.68
C ALA A 78 4.93 0.94 -9.93
N SER A 79 5.60 -0.18 -9.70
CA SER A 79 5.13 -1.19 -8.76
C SER A 79 6.30 -1.82 -8.02
N PHE A 80 6.10 -2.15 -6.75
CA PHE A 80 7.10 -2.76 -5.89
C PHE A 80 6.44 -3.72 -4.90
N VAL A 81 7.17 -4.76 -4.49
CA VAL A 81 6.67 -5.81 -3.60
C VAL A 81 7.33 -5.65 -2.24
N LEU A 82 6.50 -5.60 -1.20
CA LEU A 82 6.94 -5.68 0.19
C LEU A 82 6.85 -7.11 0.68
N GLN A 83 7.86 -7.50 1.45
CA GLN A 83 7.98 -8.79 2.12
C GLN A 83 7.85 -8.57 3.62
N ASP A 84 7.50 -9.63 4.35
CA ASP A 84 7.40 -9.65 5.81
C ASP A 84 6.57 -8.48 6.39
N ILE A 85 5.46 -8.16 5.72
CA ILE A 85 4.62 -7.00 6.04
C ILE A 85 3.94 -7.13 7.40
N SER A 86 3.68 -5.99 8.03
CA SER A 86 2.85 -5.93 9.24
C SER A 86 1.40 -6.28 8.92
N ARG A 87 0.66 -6.70 9.94
CA ARG A 87 -0.78 -6.98 9.82
C ARG A 87 -1.55 -5.77 9.31
N PHE A 88 -1.35 -4.60 9.92
CA PHE A 88 -1.98 -3.37 9.46
C PHE A 88 -0.97 -2.53 8.72
N ILE A 89 -1.31 -2.08 7.52
CA ILE A 89 -0.47 -1.15 6.76
C ILE A 89 -1.23 0.15 6.46
N ARG A 90 -0.49 1.22 6.22
CA ARG A 90 -1.00 2.44 5.60
C ARG A 90 0.01 2.96 4.59
N VAL A 91 -0.49 3.64 3.57
CA VAL A 91 0.34 4.35 2.60
C VAL A 91 0.34 5.83 2.95
N GLU A 92 1.52 6.41 3.04
CA GLU A 92 1.73 7.85 3.13
C GLU A 92 2.38 8.34 1.84
N VAL A 93 1.92 9.48 1.34
CA VAL A 93 2.45 10.11 0.14
C VAL A 93 2.88 11.54 0.41
N SER A 94 3.97 11.96 -0.22
CA SER A 94 4.54 13.30 -0.05
C SER A 94 5.15 13.80 -1.36
N ASN A 95 5.55 15.07 -1.41
CA ASN A 95 6.20 15.71 -2.57
C ASN A 95 5.50 15.42 -3.91
N PHE A 96 4.17 15.34 -3.90
CA PHE A 96 3.41 14.98 -5.10
C PHE A 96 2.91 16.19 -5.88
N ALA A 97 3.00 16.08 -7.20
CA ALA A 97 2.39 17.01 -8.15
C ALA A 97 1.53 16.21 -9.13
N GLY A 98 0.38 16.77 -9.51
CA GLY A 98 -0.60 16.09 -10.37
C GLY A 98 -1.50 15.13 -9.58
N SER A 99 -2.21 14.28 -10.33
CA SER A 99 -3.16 13.32 -9.76
C SER A 99 -2.60 11.91 -9.84
N TRP A 100 -2.77 11.17 -8.76
CA TRP A 100 -2.21 9.83 -8.59
C TRP A 100 -3.27 8.85 -8.12
N THR A 101 -3.12 7.60 -8.57
CA THR A 101 -3.83 6.44 -8.02
C THR A 101 -2.78 5.51 -7.44
N VAL A 102 -2.95 5.16 -6.17
CA VAL A 102 -2.12 4.16 -5.49
C VAL A 102 -3.03 3.05 -5.00
N TRP A 103 -2.63 1.80 -5.16
CA TRP A 103 -3.36 0.67 -4.60
C TRP A 103 -2.42 -0.41 -4.11
N VAL A 104 -2.87 -1.12 -3.09
CA VAL A 104 -2.14 -2.25 -2.51
C VAL A 104 -2.90 -3.53 -2.80
N VAL A 105 -2.16 -4.54 -3.26
CA VAL A 105 -2.65 -5.89 -3.55
C VAL A 105 -1.89 -6.87 -2.67
N PRO A 106 -2.53 -7.49 -1.67
CA PRO A 106 -1.92 -8.56 -0.90
C PRO A 106 -1.60 -9.76 -1.80
N ILE A 107 -0.44 -10.37 -1.58
CA ILE A 107 0.05 -11.50 -2.36
C ILE A 107 0.09 -12.72 -1.47
N HIS A 108 -0.64 -13.78 -1.87
CA HIS A 108 -0.47 -15.10 -1.27
C HIS A 108 0.90 -15.67 -1.59
N THR A 109 1.49 -16.39 -0.64
CA THR A 109 2.71 -17.20 -0.82
C THR A 109 2.61 -18.08 -2.06
#